data_AF-A0A836TGA0-F1
#
_entry.id   AF-A0A836TGA0-F1
#
_cell.length_a   1.000
_cell.length_b   1.000
_cell.length_c   1.000
_cell.angle_alpha   90.00
_cell.angle_beta   90.00
_cell.angle_gamma   90.00
#
_symmetry.space_group_name_H-M   'P 1'
#
loop_
_entity.id
_entity.type
_entity.pdbx_description
1 polymer ?
#
loop_
_entity_poly.entity_id
_entity_poly.type
_entity_poly.pdbx_seq_one_letter_code
_entity_poly.pdbx_strand_id
1 'polypeptide(L)'
;RETVGRVAAGAIAKKLLARDKITITGFTRQIGHHVAETINFKEIEKNIVRCPDAKTAKKMVTAIMQARKNGDSLGGIVEVVAQGVPAGLGEPVFDKLDADLAKAVMSIPAVKGVEIGAGFQTAAMTGSECNDIIVMKNKKVTTQTNNAGGILGGISNGMDIVVKLVVKPTSSINKAQETITQKGKKSEIRVEGRHDPCVAPRAVPIAEAMVALTLIDHLLRHKTSRLT
;
A
#
# COMPACT_ATOMS: atom_id res chain seq x y z
N ARG A 1 8.08 -16.27 5.14
CA ARG A 1 7.45 -17.37 5.90
C ARG A 1 6.28 -16.82 6.72
N GLU A 2 6.50 -15.82 7.58
CA GLU A 2 5.42 -15.17 8.36
C GLU A 2 4.31 -14.55 7.49
N THR A 3 4.67 -13.84 6.41
CA THR A 3 3.70 -13.12 5.56
C THR A 3 2.68 -14.02 4.86
N VAL A 4 2.93 -15.32 4.75
CA VAL A 4 1.97 -16.30 4.23
C VAL A 4 0.74 -16.39 5.14
N GLY A 5 0.95 -16.35 6.47
CA GLY A 5 -0.14 -16.35 7.44
C GLY A 5 -1.02 -15.11 7.32
N ARG A 6 -0.40 -13.93 7.10
CA ARG A 6 -1.12 -12.67 6.83
C ARG A 6 -2.02 -12.79 5.61
N VAL A 7 -1.48 -13.30 4.49
CA VAL A 7 -2.24 -13.46 3.25
C VAL A 7 -3.39 -14.46 3.40
N ALA A 8 -3.16 -15.58 4.09
CA ALA A 8 -4.21 -16.56 4.37
C ALA A 8 -5.36 -15.95 5.21
N ALA A 9 -5.04 -15.24 6.29
CA ALA A 9 -6.04 -14.54 7.10
C ALA A 9 -6.74 -13.42 6.30
N GLY A 10 -5.98 -12.67 5.51
CA GLY A 10 -6.50 -11.62 4.62
C GLY A 10 -7.50 -12.14 3.59
N ALA A 11 -7.32 -13.37 3.08
CA ALA A 11 -8.30 -13.99 2.17
C ALA A 11 -9.66 -14.22 2.86
N ILE A 12 -9.67 -14.59 4.14
CA ILE A 12 -10.88 -14.72 4.94
C ILE A 12 -11.49 -13.32 5.18
N ALA A 13 -10.67 -12.34 5.57
CA ALA A 13 -11.13 -10.96 5.78
C ALA A 13 -11.78 -10.37 4.52
N LYS A 14 -11.15 -10.53 3.34
CA LYS A 14 -11.73 -10.10 2.05
C LYS A 14 -13.08 -10.77 1.76
N LYS A 15 -13.24 -12.07 2.06
CA LYS A 15 -14.54 -12.75 1.90
C LYS A 15 -15.62 -12.20 2.83
N LEU A 16 -15.27 -11.80 4.06
CA LEU A 16 -16.22 -11.18 4.99
C LEU A 16 -16.58 -9.77 4.52
N LEU A 17 -15.60 -8.95 4.18
CA LEU A 17 -15.77 -7.59 3.66
C LEU A 17 -16.63 -7.55 2.38
N ALA A 18 -16.48 -8.54 1.51
CA ALA A 18 -17.29 -8.64 0.29
C ALA A 18 -18.80 -8.75 0.56
N ARG A 19 -19.22 -9.26 1.73
CA ARG A 19 -20.64 -9.32 2.15
C ARG A 19 -21.22 -7.92 2.37
N ASP A 20 -20.38 -6.98 2.79
CA ASP A 20 -20.70 -5.57 2.96
C ASP A 20 -20.34 -4.76 1.69
N LYS A 21 -20.12 -5.42 0.55
CA LYS A 21 -19.76 -4.83 -0.77
C LYS A 21 -18.43 -4.07 -0.77
N ILE A 22 -17.53 -4.39 0.16
CA ILE A 22 -16.20 -3.81 0.23
C ILE A 22 -15.24 -4.65 -0.62
N THR A 23 -14.53 -4.02 -1.54
CA THR A 23 -13.50 -4.65 -2.37
C THR A 23 -12.13 -4.03 -2.10
N ILE A 24 -11.07 -4.85 -2.13
CA ILE A 24 -9.70 -4.40 -1.85
C ILE A 24 -8.80 -4.85 -3.00
N THR A 25 -8.23 -3.86 -3.68
CA THR A 25 -7.38 -4.05 -4.85
C THR A 25 -6.04 -3.36 -4.62
N GLY A 26 -4.96 -4.13 -4.67
CA GLY A 26 -3.59 -3.63 -4.57
C GLY A 26 -2.85 -3.76 -5.89
N PHE A 27 -1.89 -2.87 -6.11
CA PHE A 27 -1.04 -2.89 -7.29
C PHE A 27 0.28 -2.16 -7.05
N THR A 28 1.25 -2.41 -7.92
CA THR A 28 2.51 -1.67 -7.89
C THR A 28 2.34 -0.34 -8.61
N ARG A 29 2.47 0.76 -7.87
CA ARG A 29 2.36 2.14 -8.37
C ARG A 29 3.68 2.62 -8.99
N GLN A 30 4.81 2.22 -8.40
CA GLN A 30 6.14 2.66 -8.82
C GLN A 30 7.20 1.57 -8.59
N ILE A 31 8.18 1.47 -9.51
CA ILE A 31 9.44 0.76 -9.28
C ILE A 31 10.59 1.61 -9.79
N GLY A 32 11.59 1.86 -8.94
CA GLY A 32 12.66 2.81 -9.26
C GLY A 32 12.09 4.17 -9.65
N HIS A 33 12.44 4.67 -10.84
CA HIS A 33 11.96 5.95 -11.37
C HIS A 33 10.71 5.83 -12.26
N HIS A 34 10.14 4.63 -12.42
CA HIS A 34 8.98 4.40 -13.29
C HIS A 34 7.69 4.41 -12.46
N VAL A 35 6.91 5.48 -12.58
CA VAL A 35 5.61 5.65 -11.93
C VAL A 35 4.50 5.37 -12.94
N ALA A 36 3.49 4.60 -12.55
CA ALA A 36 2.34 4.33 -13.41
C ALA A 36 1.62 5.66 -13.75
N GLU A 37 1.27 5.86 -15.01
CA GLU A 37 0.58 7.09 -15.45
C GLU A 37 -0.94 6.89 -15.47
N THR A 38 -1.36 5.64 -15.71
CA THR A 38 -2.77 5.24 -15.78
C THR A 38 -3.08 4.15 -14.78
N ILE A 39 -4.34 4.09 -14.33
CA ILE A 39 -4.82 3.06 -13.41
C ILE A 39 -5.90 2.25 -14.12
N ASN A 40 -5.53 1.11 -14.71
CA ASN A 40 -6.47 0.12 -15.23
C ASN A 40 -6.35 -1.18 -14.42
N PHE A 41 -7.31 -1.42 -13.52
CA PHE A 41 -7.29 -2.60 -12.66
C PHE A 41 -7.29 -3.95 -13.43
N LYS A 42 -7.77 -3.97 -14.68
CA LYS A 42 -7.73 -5.18 -15.51
C LYS A 42 -6.32 -5.60 -15.91
N GLU A 43 -5.33 -4.71 -15.81
CA GLU A 43 -3.95 -5.01 -16.19
C GLU A 43 -3.13 -5.59 -15.03
N ILE A 44 -3.58 -5.45 -13.78
CA ILE A 44 -2.83 -5.84 -12.57
C ILE A 44 -2.38 -7.31 -12.65
N GLU A 45 -3.30 -8.24 -12.95
CA GLU A 45 -2.96 -9.68 -12.99
C GLU A 45 -2.36 -10.14 -14.33
N LYS A 46 -2.21 -9.25 -15.32
CA LYS A 46 -1.68 -9.59 -16.65
C LYS A 46 -0.17 -9.44 -16.76
N ASN A 47 0.49 -8.90 -15.74
CA ASN A 47 1.93 -8.66 -15.76
C ASN A 47 2.60 -9.01 -14.43
N ILE A 48 3.87 -9.40 -14.50
CA ILE A 48 4.62 -9.94 -13.35
C ILE A 48 4.91 -8.91 -12.25
N VAL A 49 4.84 -7.61 -12.56
CA VAL A 49 5.06 -6.52 -11.60
C VAL A 49 3.75 -6.04 -10.97
N ARG A 50 2.59 -6.60 -11.36
CA ARG A 50 1.27 -6.21 -10.89
C ARG A 50 0.99 -4.71 -11.01
N CYS A 51 1.47 -4.09 -12.08
CA CYS A 51 1.28 -2.67 -12.37
C CYS A 51 -0.02 -2.47 -13.17
N PRO A 52 -0.85 -1.45 -12.87
CA PRO A 52 -2.12 -1.22 -13.56
C PRO A 52 -1.95 -0.47 -14.91
N ASP A 53 -0.71 -0.20 -15.30
CA ASP A 53 -0.32 0.48 -16.55
C ASP A 53 0.57 -0.45 -17.38
N ALA A 54 0.03 -1.02 -18.46
CA ALA A 54 0.75 -1.99 -19.30
C ALA A 54 2.03 -1.41 -19.95
N LYS A 55 2.07 -0.10 -20.26
CA LYS A 55 3.25 0.54 -20.85
C LYS A 55 4.33 0.69 -19.78
N THR A 56 3.96 1.19 -18.62
CA THR A 56 4.90 1.37 -17.51
C THR A 56 5.35 0.04 -16.92
N ALA A 57 4.50 -0.98 -16.89
CA ALA A 57 4.87 -2.34 -16.48
C ALA A 57 6.08 -2.87 -17.26
N LYS A 58 6.13 -2.67 -18.59
CA LYS A 58 7.28 -3.07 -19.42
C LYS A 58 8.55 -2.33 -19.00
N LYS A 59 8.48 -1.02 -18.75
CA LYS A 59 9.61 -0.21 -18.28
C LYS A 59 10.12 -0.70 -16.91
N MET A 60 9.21 -0.97 -15.98
CA MET A 60 9.52 -1.51 -14.66
C MET A 60 10.23 -2.88 -14.75
N VAL A 61 9.74 -3.79 -15.59
CA VAL A 61 10.37 -5.11 -15.82
C VAL A 61 11.79 -4.94 -16.36
N THR A 62 11.98 -4.09 -17.36
CA THR A 62 13.33 -3.80 -17.91
C THR A 62 14.26 -3.26 -16.84
N ALA A 63 13.80 -2.31 -16.02
CA ALA A 63 14.59 -1.73 -14.93
C ALA A 63 14.99 -2.78 -13.87
N ILE A 64 14.06 -3.66 -13.48
CA ILE A 64 14.34 -4.77 -12.56
C ILE A 64 15.41 -5.70 -13.14
N MET A 65 15.28 -6.07 -14.42
CA MET A 65 16.24 -6.95 -15.09
C MET A 65 17.62 -6.31 -15.18
N GLN A 66 17.68 -4.99 -15.44
CA GLN A 66 18.93 -4.24 -15.47
C GLN A 66 19.57 -4.16 -14.08
N ALA A 67 18.81 -3.86 -13.03
CA ALA A 67 19.30 -3.86 -11.65
C ALA A 67 19.88 -5.22 -11.27
N ARG A 68 19.15 -6.31 -11.61
CA ARG A 68 19.63 -7.68 -11.41
C ARG A 68 20.94 -7.97 -12.14
N LYS A 69 21.07 -7.56 -13.41
CA LYS A 69 22.30 -7.71 -14.20
C LYS A 69 23.47 -6.97 -13.57
N ASN A 70 23.20 -5.81 -12.98
CA ASN A 70 24.19 -4.99 -12.26
C ASN A 70 24.49 -5.53 -10.86
N GLY A 71 23.91 -6.66 -10.45
CA GLY A 71 24.06 -7.22 -9.11
C GLY A 71 23.40 -6.39 -8.01
N ASP A 72 22.39 -5.58 -8.35
CA ASP A 72 21.71 -4.61 -7.49
C ASP A 72 20.20 -4.88 -7.39
N SER A 73 19.47 -4.04 -6.66
CA SER A 73 18.01 -4.13 -6.49
C SER A 73 17.31 -2.77 -6.57
N LEU A 74 15.99 -2.79 -6.68
CA LEU A 74 15.14 -1.61 -6.74
C LEU A 74 14.05 -1.66 -5.67
N GLY A 75 13.73 -0.49 -5.12
CA GLY A 75 12.54 -0.26 -4.31
C GLY A 75 11.33 0.09 -5.17
N GLY A 76 10.22 0.38 -4.51
CA GLY A 76 8.99 0.76 -5.19
C GLY A 76 7.90 1.26 -4.25
N ILE A 77 6.79 1.65 -4.84
CA ILE A 77 5.56 2.02 -4.13
C ILE A 77 4.48 1.03 -4.52
N VAL A 78 3.82 0.45 -3.52
CA VAL A 78 2.57 -0.29 -3.70
C VAL A 78 1.43 0.58 -3.24
N GLU A 79 0.31 0.53 -3.95
CA GLU A 79 -0.92 1.24 -3.63
C GLU A 79 -2.04 0.22 -3.45
N VAL A 80 -2.87 0.43 -2.44
CA VAL A 80 -4.06 -0.37 -2.13
C VAL A 80 -5.25 0.57 -2.10
N VAL A 81 -6.29 0.21 -2.86
CA VAL A 81 -7.56 0.91 -2.91
C VAL A 81 -8.63 0.00 -2.33
N ALA A 82 -9.32 0.46 -1.28
CA ALA A 82 -10.50 -0.19 -0.73
C ALA A 82 -11.75 0.61 -1.12
N GLN A 83 -12.64 -0.04 -1.87
CA GLN A 83 -13.85 0.59 -2.41
C GLN A 83 -15.09 0.08 -1.69
N GLY A 84 -16.13 0.92 -1.62
CA GLY A 84 -17.40 0.57 -0.97
C GLY A 84 -17.36 0.58 0.56
N VAL A 85 -16.30 1.13 1.16
CA VAL A 85 -16.18 1.29 2.62
C VAL A 85 -17.24 2.31 3.09
N PRO A 86 -18.11 1.97 4.06
CA PRO A 86 -19.10 2.91 4.56
C PRO A 86 -18.41 4.05 5.31
N ALA A 87 -19.07 5.22 5.39
CA ALA A 87 -18.62 6.28 6.29
C ALA A 87 -18.80 5.82 7.76
N GLY A 88 -17.89 6.23 8.64
CA GLY A 88 -18.00 5.96 10.08
C GLY A 88 -17.11 4.84 10.65
N LEU A 89 -16.23 4.22 9.86
CA LEU A 89 -15.24 3.26 10.37
C LEU A 89 -14.03 3.99 10.96
N GLY A 90 -13.56 3.57 12.13
CA GLY A 90 -12.47 4.23 12.85
C GLY A 90 -12.95 4.91 14.13
N GLU A 91 -12.01 5.24 15.00
CA GLU A 91 -12.24 6.01 16.22
C GLU A 91 -11.60 7.40 16.12
N PRO A 92 -12.16 8.44 16.75
CA PRO A 92 -11.68 9.81 16.59
C PRO A 92 -10.33 10.11 17.27
N VAL A 93 -9.85 9.25 18.17
CA VAL A 93 -8.68 9.55 19.03
C VAL A 93 -7.59 8.48 18.97
N PHE A 94 -7.80 7.31 19.58
CA PHE A 94 -6.74 6.33 19.78
C PHE A 94 -6.69 5.24 18.70
N ASP A 95 -7.85 4.77 18.23
CA ASP A 95 -7.95 3.78 17.16
C ASP A 95 -8.40 4.44 15.84
N LYS A 96 -7.72 5.53 15.47
CA LYS A 96 -7.96 6.18 14.17
C LYS A 96 -7.67 5.20 13.05
N LEU A 97 -8.53 5.17 12.04
CA LEU A 97 -8.45 4.20 10.95
C LEU A 97 -7.14 4.33 10.17
N ASP A 98 -6.72 5.56 9.87
CA ASP A 98 -5.44 5.86 9.21
C ASP A 98 -4.23 5.45 10.05
N ALA A 99 -4.27 5.66 11.37
CA ALA A 99 -3.22 5.22 12.29
C ALA A 99 -3.09 3.69 12.33
N ASP A 100 -4.20 2.97 12.37
CA ASP A 100 -4.21 1.50 12.37
C ASP A 100 -3.81 0.91 11.00
N LEU A 101 -4.24 1.54 9.90
CA LEU A 101 -3.77 1.17 8.57
C LEU A 101 -2.27 1.42 8.43
N ALA A 102 -1.77 2.56 8.92
CA ALA A 102 -0.34 2.86 8.94
C ALA A 102 0.45 1.82 9.76
N LYS A 103 -0.02 1.46 10.96
CA LYS A 103 0.57 0.41 11.78
C LYS A 103 0.60 -0.93 11.04
N ALA A 104 -0.53 -1.33 10.48
CA ALA A 104 -0.68 -2.61 9.78
C ALA A 104 0.27 -2.70 8.57
N VAL A 105 0.32 -1.65 7.75
CA VAL A 105 1.12 -1.63 6.53
C VAL A 105 2.61 -1.40 6.82
N MET A 106 2.96 -0.54 7.78
CA MET A 106 4.35 -0.33 8.21
C MET A 106 4.97 -1.60 8.81
N SER A 107 4.16 -2.49 9.39
CA SER A 107 4.64 -3.77 9.92
C SER A 107 5.06 -4.78 8.85
N ILE A 108 4.85 -4.49 7.56
CA ILE A 108 5.25 -5.37 6.45
C ILE A 108 6.77 -5.27 6.26
N PRO A 109 7.49 -6.39 6.11
CA PRO A 109 8.93 -6.37 5.87
C PRO A 109 9.32 -5.47 4.69
N ALA A 110 10.39 -4.71 4.86
CA ALA A 110 10.93 -3.73 3.90
C ALA A 110 10.07 -2.47 3.66
N VAL A 111 8.92 -2.30 4.33
CA VAL A 111 8.20 -1.02 4.30
C VAL A 111 8.90 0.01 5.16
N LYS A 112 9.05 1.24 4.63
CA LYS A 112 9.73 2.36 5.28
C LYS A 112 8.89 3.64 5.33
N GLY A 113 7.73 3.67 4.68
CA GLY A 113 6.84 4.81 4.62
C GLY A 113 5.42 4.36 4.31
N VAL A 114 4.44 5.07 4.84
CA VAL A 114 3.01 4.88 4.54
C VAL A 114 2.38 6.24 4.26
N GLU A 115 1.51 6.28 3.26
CA GLU A 115 0.74 7.46 2.89
C GLU A 115 -0.75 7.09 2.82
N ILE A 116 -1.59 8.02 3.23
CA ILE A 116 -3.04 7.96 3.02
C ILE A 116 -3.42 9.04 2.01
N GLY A 117 -4.21 8.68 1.00
CA GLY A 117 -4.67 9.62 -0.03
C GLY A 117 -3.51 10.28 -0.81
N ALA A 118 -3.50 11.61 -0.83
CA ALA A 118 -2.44 12.41 -1.44
C ALA A 118 -1.10 12.29 -0.69
N GLY A 119 -1.09 11.87 0.58
CA GLY A 119 0.14 11.54 1.29
C GLY A 119 1.07 12.73 1.48
N PHE A 120 2.37 12.53 1.23
CA PHE A 120 3.38 13.58 1.35
C PHE A 120 3.18 14.74 0.36
N GLN A 121 2.39 14.56 -0.71
CA GLN A 121 2.07 15.66 -1.62
C GLN A 121 1.28 16.78 -0.93
N THR A 122 0.51 16.44 0.13
CA THR A 122 -0.23 17.44 0.93
C THR A 122 0.66 18.49 1.57
N ALA A 123 1.94 18.18 1.83
CA ALA A 123 2.89 19.13 2.42
C ALA A 123 3.21 20.31 1.49
N ALA A 124 2.98 20.16 0.18
CA ALA A 124 3.18 21.21 -0.81
C ALA A 124 1.87 21.93 -1.21
N MET A 125 0.73 21.57 -0.63
CA MET A 125 -0.58 22.11 -0.99
C MET A 125 -1.01 23.21 -0.01
N THR A 126 -1.71 24.22 -0.52
CA THR A 126 -2.50 25.14 0.31
C THR A 126 -3.76 24.43 0.83
N GLY A 127 -4.37 24.96 1.90
CA GLY A 127 -5.60 24.39 2.46
C GLY A 127 -6.73 24.31 1.42
N SER A 128 -6.88 25.33 0.57
CA SER A 128 -7.88 25.33 -0.50
C SER A 128 -7.66 24.27 -1.58
N GLU A 129 -6.41 23.88 -1.84
CA GLU A 129 -6.08 22.81 -2.78
C GLU A 129 -6.25 21.43 -2.16
N CYS A 130 -5.93 21.31 -0.86
CA CYS A 130 -5.98 20.04 -0.14
C CYS A 130 -7.42 19.64 0.25
N ASN A 131 -8.27 20.62 0.58
CA ASN A 131 -9.63 20.36 1.04
C ASN A 131 -10.49 19.63 0.00
N ASP A 132 -11.03 18.49 0.39
CA ASP A 132 -12.00 17.74 -0.41
C ASP A 132 -13.41 18.36 -0.27
N ILE A 133 -13.84 19.13 -1.28
CA ILE A 133 -15.15 19.81 -1.27
C ILE A 133 -16.27 18.77 -1.26
N ILE A 134 -17.09 18.80 -0.21
CA ILE A 134 -18.27 17.94 -0.05
C ILE A 134 -19.38 18.44 -0.97
N VAL A 135 -19.94 17.54 -1.78
CA VAL A 135 -21.01 17.81 -2.74
C VAL A 135 -22.09 16.73 -2.69
N MET A 136 -23.28 17.07 -3.16
CA MET A 136 -24.37 16.12 -3.35
C MET A 136 -24.39 15.66 -4.81
N LYS A 137 -24.23 14.36 -5.05
CA LYS A 137 -24.36 13.74 -6.38
C LYS A 137 -25.31 12.56 -6.31
N ASN A 138 -26.36 12.55 -7.15
CA ASN A 138 -27.37 11.49 -7.17
C ASN A 138 -27.97 11.17 -5.78
N LYS A 139 -28.28 12.21 -4.99
CA LYS A 139 -28.78 12.10 -3.60
C LYS A 139 -27.83 11.42 -2.61
N LYS A 140 -26.54 11.30 -2.94
CA LYS A 140 -25.49 10.81 -2.05
C LYS A 140 -24.47 11.92 -1.77
N VAL A 141 -24.01 11.98 -0.53
CA VAL A 141 -22.86 12.81 -0.15
C VAL A 141 -21.61 12.19 -0.77
N THR A 142 -20.80 13.00 -1.45
CA THR A 142 -19.51 12.63 -2.06
C THR A 142 -18.57 13.82 -1.97
N THR A 143 -17.31 13.64 -2.35
CA THR A 143 -16.36 14.75 -2.52
C THR A 143 -16.00 14.97 -3.99
N GLN A 144 -15.55 16.18 -4.35
CA GLN A 144 -15.06 16.49 -5.70
C GLN A 144 -13.70 15.82 -5.99
N THR A 145 -12.85 15.78 -4.97
CA THR A 145 -11.50 15.16 -4.97
C THR A 145 -11.42 14.13 -3.83
N ASN A 146 -10.31 13.39 -3.73
CA ASN A 146 -10.09 12.44 -2.65
C ASN A 146 -8.66 12.55 -2.10
N ASN A 147 -8.22 13.77 -1.80
CA ASN A 147 -6.91 14.06 -1.23
C ASN A 147 -6.75 13.42 0.16
N ALA A 148 -7.84 13.36 0.94
CA ALA A 148 -7.90 12.70 2.24
C ALA A 148 -7.82 11.16 2.13
N GLY A 149 -7.95 10.58 0.94
CA GLY A 149 -7.83 9.14 0.73
C GLY A 149 -8.87 8.33 1.49
N GLY A 150 -10.11 8.79 1.50
CA GLY A 150 -11.23 8.11 2.13
C GLY A 150 -11.32 8.23 3.65
N ILE A 151 -10.40 8.96 4.30
CA ILE A 151 -10.33 9.06 5.77
C ILE A 151 -10.23 10.53 6.18
N LEU A 152 -11.16 11.01 6.99
CA LEU A 152 -11.17 12.37 7.53
C LEU A 152 -11.31 12.32 9.06
N GLY A 153 -10.38 12.97 9.78
CA GLY A 153 -10.40 12.97 11.24
C GLY A 153 -10.20 11.59 11.88
N GLY A 154 -9.58 10.65 11.17
CA GLY A 154 -9.39 9.26 11.64
C GLY A 154 -10.56 8.33 11.37
N ILE A 155 -11.60 8.79 10.66
CA ILE A 155 -12.81 8.02 10.35
C ILE A 155 -13.02 7.97 8.83
N SER A 156 -13.51 6.84 8.31
CA SER A 156 -13.85 6.73 6.89
C SER A 156 -14.97 7.72 6.50
N ASN A 157 -14.83 8.37 5.36
CA ASN A 157 -15.79 9.38 4.87
C ASN A 157 -16.73 8.86 3.75
N GLY A 158 -16.61 7.58 3.38
CA GLY A 158 -17.40 6.93 2.34
C GLY A 158 -16.80 7.00 0.93
N MET A 159 -15.69 7.73 0.74
CA MET A 159 -14.90 7.68 -0.49
C MET A 159 -13.95 6.48 -0.47
N ASP A 160 -13.37 6.15 -1.62
CA ASP A 160 -12.38 5.07 -1.71
C ASP A 160 -11.21 5.33 -0.76
N ILE A 161 -10.86 4.35 0.07
CA ILE A 161 -9.69 4.43 0.93
C ILE A 161 -8.45 4.11 0.11
N VAL A 162 -7.48 5.03 0.10
CA VAL A 162 -6.24 4.90 -0.68
C VAL A 162 -5.05 4.87 0.28
N VAL A 163 -4.32 3.76 0.29
CA VAL A 163 -3.12 3.56 1.11
C VAL A 163 -1.93 3.25 0.21
N LYS A 164 -0.84 3.99 0.34
CA LYS A 164 0.42 3.72 -0.36
C LYS A 164 1.51 3.34 0.62
N LEU A 165 2.37 2.40 0.25
CA LEU A 165 3.51 1.96 1.04
C LEU A 165 4.80 2.05 0.24
N VAL A 166 5.82 2.61 0.89
CA VAL A 166 7.17 2.75 0.35
C VAL A 166 7.98 1.52 0.72
N VAL A 167 8.33 0.71 -0.27
CA VAL A 167 9.09 -0.52 -0.12
C VAL A 167 10.54 -0.24 -0.51
N LYS A 168 11.47 -0.40 0.44
CA LYS A 168 12.90 -0.19 0.17
C LYS A 168 13.47 -1.26 -0.78
N PRO A 169 14.59 -0.97 -1.48
CA PRO A 169 15.33 -1.99 -2.22
C PRO A 169 15.75 -3.16 -1.32
N THR A 170 15.85 -4.36 -1.91
CA THR A 170 16.32 -5.57 -1.23
C THR A 170 17.77 -5.39 -0.79
N SER A 171 18.05 -5.63 0.50
CA SER A 171 19.42 -5.43 1.02
C SER A 171 20.40 -6.54 0.61
N SER A 172 19.91 -7.74 0.31
CA SER A 172 20.71 -8.88 -0.16
C SER A 172 20.98 -8.73 -1.66
N ILE A 173 22.16 -8.21 -2.00
CA ILE A 173 22.60 -7.96 -3.37
C ILE A 173 23.97 -8.60 -3.64
N ASN A 174 24.31 -8.77 -4.92
CA ASN A 174 25.55 -9.40 -5.37
C ASN A 174 26.73 -8.40 -5.44
N LYS A 175 26.47 -7.10 -5.31
CA LYS A 175 27.50 -6.10 -5.09
C LYS A 175 28.09 -6.26 -3.69
N ALA A 176 29.41 -6.30 -3.63
CA ALA A 176 30.13 -6.37 -2.38
C ALA A 176 30.00 -5.04 -1.61
N GLN A 177 29.83 -5.12 -0.29
CA GLN A 177 29.61 -3.98 0.59
C GLN A 177 30.47 -4.09 1.84
N GLU A 178 31.01 -2.97 2.28
CA GLU A 178 31.71 -2.90 3.56
C GLU A 178 30.73 -3.18 4.72
N THR A 179 31.19 -3.97 5.68
CA THR A 179 30.44 -4.29 6.89
C THR A 179 31.41 -4.57 8.05
N ILE A 180 30.87 -5.04 9.17
CA ILE A 180 31.64 -5.49 10.31
C ILE A 180 31.24 -6.90 10.72
N THR A 181 32.19 -7.66 11.24
CA THR A 181 31.92 -8.93 11.94
C THR A 181 31.26 -8.64 13.29
N GLN A 182 30.71 -9.68 13.94
CA GLN A 182 30.18 -9.58 15.31
C GLN A 182 31.23 -9.10 16.33
N LYS A 183 32.53 -9.23 16.02
CA LYS A 183 33.65 -8.75 16.84
C LYS A 183 34.08 -7.31 16.51
N GLY A 184 33.32 -6.59 15.68
CA GLY A 184 33.60 -5.20 15.29
C GLY A 184 34.73 -5.02 14.26
N LYS A 185 35.30 -6.11 13.72
CA LYS A 185 36.34 -6.02 12.69
C LYS A 185 35.73 -5.75 11.32
N LYS A 186 36.36 -4.85 10.54
CA LYS A 186 36.01 -4.58 9.14
C LYS A 186 35.97 -5.89 8.35
N SER A 187 34.94 -6.05 7.54
CA SER A 187 34.72 -7.19 6.66
C SER A 187 34.00 -6.71 5.40
N GLU A 188 33.91 -7.58 4.42
CA GLU A 188 33.05 -7.38 3.26
C GLU A 188 31.90 -8.39 3.33
N ILE A 189 30.70 -7.99 2.88
CA ILE A 189 29.57 -8.88 2.68
C ILE A 189 29.14 -8.83 1.22
N ARG A 190 28.97 -10.01 0.65
CA ARG A 190 28.44 -10.21 -0.70
C ARG A 190 27.49 -11.40 -0.64
N VAL A 191 26.25 -11.20 -1.07
CA VAL A 191 25.25 -12.28 -1.02
C VAL A 191 25.13 -12.90 -2.41
N GLU A 192 25.69 -14.10 -2.57
CA GLU A 192 25.65 -14.85 -3.82
C GLU A 192 24.32 -15.61 -3.98
N GLY A 193 23.97 -15.95 -5.22
CA GLY A 193 22.76 -16.72 -5.55
C GLY A 193 21.57 -15.90 -6.05
N ARG A 194 20.38 -16.52 -6.05
CA ARG A 194 19.14 -15.90 -6.57
C ARG A 194 18.46 -15.07 -5.48
N HIS A 195 18.64 -13.76 -5.56
CA HIS A 195 17.91 -12.79 -4.73
C HIS A 195 16.80 -12.13 -5.53
N ASP A 196 15.82 -11.60 -4.81
CA ASP A 196 14.74 -10.85 -5.42
C ASP A 196 15.20 -9.41 -5.72
N PRO A 197 15.38 -9.03 -6.99
CA PRO A 197 15.83 -7.69 -7.35
C PRO A 197 14.78 -6.61 -7.07
N CYS A 198 13.51 -6.96 -6.81
CA CYS A 198 12.50 -6.00 -6.37
C CYS A 198 11.33 -6.70 -5.67
N VAL A 199 11.21 -6.50 -4.36
CA VAL A 199 10.17 -7.14 -3.54
C VAL A 199 8.80 -6.43 -3.59
N ALA A 200 8.70 -5.24 -4.20
CA ALA A 200 7.46 -4.46 -4.22
C ALA A 200 6.26 -5.22 -4.84
N PRO A 201 6.37 -5.89 -6.01
CA PRO A 201 5.26 -6.67 -6.55
C PRO A 201 4.77 -7.80 -5.63
N ARG A 202 5.68 -8.37 -4.83
CA ARG A 202 5.35 -9.41 -3.84
C ARG A 202 4.75 -8.85 -2.55
N ALA A 203 4.93 -7.57 -2.29
CA ALA A 203 4.30 -6.89 -1.15
C ALA A 203 2.81 -6.61 -1.41
N VAL A 204 2.38 -6.53 -2.68
CA VAL A 204 0.97 -6.27 -3.06
C VAL A 204 -0.05 -7.16 -2.33
N PRO A 205 0.00 -8.50 -2.40
CA PRO A 205 -1.01 -9.33 -1.74
C PRO A 205 -0.91 -9.25 -0.20
N ILE A 206 0.26 -8.92 0.34
CA ILE A 206 0.46 -8.74 1.79
C ILE A 206 -0.18 -7.41 2.23
N ALA A 207 0.01 -6.34 1.46
CA ALA A 207 -0.59 -5.03 1.71
C ALA A 207 -2.12 -5.12 1.65
N GLU A 208 -2.66 -5.76 0.61
CA GLU A 208 -4.10 -6.04 0.53
C GLU A 208 -4.63 -6.80 1.74
N ALA A 209 -3.88 -7.81 2.21
CA ALA A 209 -4.27 -8.59 3.39
C ALA A 209 -4.26 -7.76 4.67
N MET A 210 -3.23 -6.95 4.88
CA MET A 210 -3.14 -6.07 6.06
C MET A 210 -4.24 -5.02 6.06
N VAL A 211 -4.53 -4.40 4.91
CA VAL A 211 -5.66 -3.46 4.79
C VAL A 211 -6.99 -4.18 5.05
N ALA A 212 -7.18 -5.39 4.52
CA ALA A 212 -8.39 -6.18 4.76
C ALA A 212 -8.60 -6.52 6.24
N LEU A 213 -7.53 -6.93 6.92
CA LEU A 213 -7.58 -7.29 8.34
C LEU A 213 -7.90 -6.07 9.22
N THR A 214 -7.32 -4.91 8.90
CA THR A 214 -7.65 -3.67 9.62
C THR A 214 -9.10 -3.25 9.37
N LEU A 215 -9.55 -3.27 8.11
CA LEU A 215 -10.91 -2.84 7.78
C LEU A 215 -11.98 -3.76 8.36
N ILE A 216 -11.76 -5.08 8.39
CA ILE A 216 -12.76 -5.99 8.97
C ILE A 216 -12.87 -5.81 10.48
N ASP A 217 -11.77 -5.52 11.18
CA ASP A 217 -11.79 -5.24 12.62
C ASP A 217 -12.63 -3.98 12.90
N HIS A 218 -12.32 -2.87 12.22
CA HIS A 218 -13.08 -1.62 12.33
C HIS A 218 -14.57 -1.78 11.93
N LEU A 219 -14.86 -2.56 10.89
CA LEU A 219 -16.24 -2.84 10.47
C LEU A 219 -17.01 -3.62 11.54
N LEU A 220 -16.40 -4.61 12.18
CA LEU A 220 -17.04 -5.39 13.24
C LEU A 220 -17.30 -4.55 14.50
N ARG A 221 -16.35 -3.69 14.89
CA ARG A 221 -16.56 -2.71 15.98
C ARG A 221 -17.73 -1.78 15.67
N HIS A 222 -17.73 -1.19 14.48
CA HIS A 222 -18.76 -0.26 14.03
C HIS A 222 -20.17 -0.87 14.05
N LYS A 223 -20.33 -2.16 13.75
CA LYS A 223 -21.64 -2.86 13.82
C LYS A 223 -22.26 -2.84 15.23
N THR A 224 -21.45 -2.61 16.26
CA THR A 224 -21.90 -2.50 17.66
C THR A 224 -21.97 -1.06 18.17
N SER A 225 -21.38 -0.11 17.45
CA SER A 225 -21.40 1.32 17.78
C SER A 225 -22.76 1.92 17.41
N ARG A 226 -23.66 2.06 18.39
CA ARG A 226 -24.90 2.83 18.24
C ARG A 226 -24.79 4.09 19.10
N LEU A 227 -24.90 5.25 18.47
CA LEU A 227 -25.37 6.46 19.15
C LEU A 227 -26.89 6.33 19.22
N THR A 228 -27.39 5.75 20.32
CA THR A 228 -28.80 5.88 20.71
C THR A 228 -29.07 7.27 21.23
#